data_AF-A0A7C9JFC0-F1
#
_entry.id   AF-A0A7C9JFC0-F1
#
_cell.length_a   1.000
_cell.length_b   1.000
_cell.length_c   1.000
_cell.angle_alpha   90.00
_cell.angle_beta   90.00
_cell.angle_gamma   90.00
#
_symmetry.space_group_name_H-M   'P 1'
#
loop_
_entity.id
_entity.type
_entity.pdbx_description
1 polymer ?
#
loop_
_entity_poly.entity_id
_entity_poly.type
_entity_poly.pdbx_seq_one_letter_code
_entity_poly.pdbx_strand_id
1 'polypeptide(L)'
;MLGDAIKRARIDKNLTQMELSENILKIYGIPNSSGMISRYEHASKPVTSGQMAIPLLFALCDFLQLDLNNIAKEEMKVLKERSERIPFQHQRK
;
A
#
# COMPACT_ATOMS: atom_id res chain seq x y z
N MET A 1 6.77 3.05 -2.08
CA MET A 1 5.51 2.50 -2.62
C MET A 1 4.41 2.58 -1.57
N LEU A 2 3.12 2.40 -1.90
CA LEU A 2 1.99 2.52 -0.95
C LEU A 2 2.21 1.71 0.34
N GLY A 3 2.74 0.48 0.26
CA GLY A 3 3.08 -0.34 1.42
C GLY A 3 4.11 0.32 2.35
N ASP A 4 5.14 0.97 1.80
CA ASP A 4 6.13 1.72 2.58
C ASP A 4 5.52 2.96 3.24
N ALA A 5 4.54 3.60 2.58
CA ALA A 5 3.81 4.73 3.15
C ALA A 5 2.98 4.29 4.36
N ILE A 6 2.26 3.16 4.25
CA ILE A 6 1.50 2.56 5.36
C ILE A 6 2.45 2.22 6.52
N LYS A 7 3.57 1.55 6.23
CA LYS A 7 4.55 1.16 7.25
C LYS A 7 5.12 2.36 8.00
N ARG A 8 5.56 3.40 7.26
CA ARG A 8 6.11 4.62 7.86
C ARG A 8 5.08 5.32 8.74
N ALA A 9 3.88 5.58 8.21
CA ALA A 9 2.84 6.27 8.98
C ALA A 9 2.40 5.49 10.23
N ARG A 10 2.39 4.15 10.17
CA ARG A 10 2.14 3.31 11.36
C ARG A 10 3.24 3.51 12.41
N ILE A 11 4.51 3.46 12.00
CA ILE A 11 5.66 3.63 12.89
C ILE A 11 5.68 5.04 13.48
N ASP A 12 5.36 6.07 12.70
CA ASP A 12 5.30 7.47 13.16
C ASP A 12 4.21 7.67 14.23
N LYS A 13 3.14 6.87 14.18
CA LYS A 13 2.09 6.80 15.21
C LYS A 13 2.42 5.86 16.38
N ASN A 14 3.63 5.27 16.41
CA ASN A 14 4.08 4.30 17.42
C ASN A 14 3.18 3.07 17.57
N LEU A 15 2.59 2.59 16.48
CA LEU A 15 1.69 1.43 16.50
C LEU A 15 2.40 0.16 16.03
N THR A 16 2.11 -0.96 16.67
CA THR A 16 2.35 -2.30 16.11
C THR A 16 1.36 -2.62 15.00
N GLN A 17 1.64 -3.64 14.19
CA GLN A 17 0.70 -4.11 13.16
C GLN A 17 -0.61 -4.63 13.78
N MET A 18 -0.55 -5.18 14.99
CA MET A 18 -1.72 -5.65 15.74
C MET A 18 -2.57 -4.47 16.20
N GLU A 19 -1.97 -3.45 16.81
CA GLU A 19 -2.71 -2.26 17.24
C GLU A 19 -3.33 -1.52 16.05
N LEU A 20 -2.63 -1.42 14.92
CA LEU A 20 -3.24 -0.86 13.71
C LEU A 20 -4.47 -1.67 13.28
N SER A 21 -4.35 -2.99 13.25
CA SER A 21 -5.47 -3.88 12.88
C SER A 21 -6.67 -3.71 13.81
N GLU A 22 -6.44 -3.65 15.13
CA GLU A 22 -7.47 -3.46 16.14
C GLU A 22 -8.13 -2.09 16.04
N ASN A 23 -7.37 -1.02 15.80
CA ASN A 23 -7.91 0.32 15.62
C ASN A 23 -8.79 0.42 14.37
N ILE A 24 -8.37 -0.19 13.26
CA ILE A 24 -9.18 -0.22 12.04
C ILE A 24 -10.51 -0.95 12.27
N LEU A 25 -10.48 -2.09 12.95
CA LEU A 25 -11.70 -2.81 13.32
C LEU A 25 -12.59 -1.96 14.24
N LYS A 26 -12.00 -1.33 15.26
CA LYS A 26 -12.73 -0.55 16.27
C LYS A 26 -13.40 0.71 15.71
N ILE A 27 -12.71 1.43 14.81
CA ILE A 27 -13.16 2.74 14.31
C ILE A 27 -14.06 2.58 13.07
N TYR A 28 -13.69 1.69 12.15
CA TYR A 28 -14.35 1.58 10.85
C TYR A 28 -15.20 0.31 10.72
N GLY A 29 -15.14 -0.62 11.68
CA GLY A 29 -15.86 -1.90 11.62
C GLY A 29 -15.33 -2.83 10.54
N ILE A 30 -14.11 -2.62 10.04
CA ILE A 30 -13.54 -3.40 8.92
C ILE A 30 -12.66 -4.53 9.46
N PRO A 31 -13.04 -5.81 9.24
CA PRO A 31 -12.25 -6.94 9.65
C PRO A 31 -10.91 -6.99 8.90
N ASN A 32 -9.83 -7.14 9.65
CA ASN A 32 -8.49 -7.31 9.14
C ASN A 32 -7.61 -8.01 10.20
N SER A 33 -6.39 -8.38 9.85
CA SER A 33 -5.44 -8.98 10.79
C SER A 33 -4.06 -8.34 10.70
N SER A 34 -3.27 -8.45 11.76
CA SER A 34 -1.86 -8.05 11.76
C SER A 34 -1.05 -8.70 10.62
N GLY A 35 -1.38 -9.95 10.27
CA GLY A 35 -0.81 -10.64 9.11
C GLY A 35 -1.20 -10.01 7.76
N MET A 36 -2.41 -9.47 7.63
CA MET A 36 -2.80 -8.67 6.45
C MET A 36 -2.00 -7.37 6.39
N ILE A 37 -1.91 -6.63 7.49
CA ILE A 37 -1.10 -5.42 7.59
C ILE A 37 0.34 -5.69 7.18
N SER A 38 0.95 -6.76 7.72
CA SER A 38 2.31 -7.17 7.37
C SER A 38 2.47 -7.42 5.87
N ARG A 39 1.54 -8.14 5.24
CA ARG A 39 1.57 -8.35 3.77
C ARG A 39 1.50 -7.04 3.00
N TYR A 40 0.69 -6.09 3.43
CA TYR A 40 0.56 -4.79 2.76
C TYR A 40 1.81 -3.93 2.91
N GLU A 41 2.46 -3.96 4.07
CA GLU A 41 3.72 -3.24 4.31
C GLU A 41 4.91 -3.82 3.55
N HIS A 42 4.86 -5.12 3.24
CA HIS A 42 5.96 -5.85 2.58
C HIS A 42 5.77 -6.05 1.07
N ALA A 43 4.77 -5.42 0.44
CA ALA A 43 4.48 -5.56 -0.98
C ALA A 43 5.59 -4.96 -1.88
N SER A 44 6.74 -5.64 -1.95
CA SER A 44 7.82 -5.44 -2.91
C SER A 44 7.52 -6.12 -4.26
N LYS A 45 6.45 -6.92 -4.31
CA LYS A 45 5.88 -7.49 -5.54
C LYS A 45 4.50 -6.88 -5.78
N PRO A 46 4.08 -6.65 -7.04
CA PRO A 46 2.70 -6.30 -7.34
C PRO A 46 1.81 -7.32 -6.62
N VAL A 47 0.81 -6.84 -5.90
CA VAL A 47 -0.03 -7.63 -5.01
C VAL A 47 -0.82 -8.66 -5.84
N THR A 48 -0.20 -9.80 -6.14
CA THR A 48 -0.81 -10.90 -6.90
C THR A 48 -1.39 -11.97 -5.97
N SER A 49 -1.10 -11.91 -4.67
CA SER A 49 -1.72 -12.75 -3.64
C SER A 49 -2.29 -11.88 -2.51
N GLY A 50 -3.56 -11.50 -2.65
CA GLY A 50 -4.32 -10.77 -1.63
C GLY A 50 -4.46 -9.28 -1.92
N GLN A 51 -5.27 -8.94 -2.94
CA GLN A 51 -5.68 -7.57 -3.20
C GLN A 51 -6.19 -6.94 -1.90
N MET A 52 -5.63 -5.80 -1.50
CA MET A 52 -6.20 -5.01 -0.41
C MET A 52 -7.62 -4.63 -0.80
N ALA A 53 -8.59 -4.98 0.03
CA ALA A 53 -9.97 -4.56 -0.21
C ALA A 53 -10.04 -3.03 -0.20
N ILE A 54 -10.75 -2.43 -1.16
CA ILE A 54 -10.88 -0.97 -1.28
C ILE A 54 -11.35 -0.31 0.04
N PRO A 55 -12.35 -0.85 0.76
CA PRO A 55 -12.74 -0.28 2.06
C PRO A 55 -11.59 -0.26 3.07
N LEU A 56 -10.78 -1.32 3.12
CA LEU A 56 -9.63 -1.41 4.02
C LEU A 56 -8.54 -0.41 3.60
N LEU A 57 -8.32 -0.22 2.29
CA LEU A 57 -7.42 0.83 1.78
C LEU A 57 -7.85 2.21 2.29
N PHE A 58 -9.13 2.55 2.13
CA PHE A 58 -9.61 3.87 2.56
C PHE A 58 -9.55 4.06 4.07
N ALA A 59 -9.91 3.05 4.85
CA ALA A 59 -9.78 3.12 6.31
C ALA A 59 -8.33 3.27 6.77
N LEU A 60 -7.39 2.56 6.13
CA LEU A 60 -5.96 2.72 6.41
C LEU A 60 -5.49 4.12 6.03
N CYS A 61 -5.88 4.64 4.88
CA CYS A 61 -5.49 5.99 4.44
C CYS A 61 -6.06 7.07 5.36
N ASP A 62 -7.32 6.97 5.76
CA ASP A 62 -7.96 7.93 6.67
C ASP A 62 -7.29 7.89 8.06
N PHE A 63 -7.17 6.70 8.65
CA PHE A 63 -6.57 6.53 9.98
C PHE A 63 -5.10 6.96 10.04
N LEU A 64 -4.32 6.59 9.02
CA LEU A 64 -2.89 6.92 8.91
C LEU A 64 -2.63 8.30 8.32
N GLN A 65 -3.68 9.03 7.92
CA GLN A 65 -3.59 10.35 7.28
C GLN A 65 -2.70 10.35 6.03
N LEU A 66 -2.87 9.32 5.18
CA LEU A 66 -2.13 9.17 3.93
C LEU A 66 -2.85 9.89 2.79
N ASP A 67 -2.12 10.74 2.07
CA ASP A 67 -2.59 11.31 0.80
C ASP A 67 -2.43 10.29 -0.33
N LEU A 68 -3.50 9.53 -0.58
CA LEU A 68 -3.55 8.53 -1.62
C LEU A 68 -3.31 9.13 -3.02
N ASN A 69 -3.73 10.37 -3.27
CA ASN A 69 -3.51 11.02 -4.55
C ASN A 69 -2.03 11.34 -4.77
N ASN A 70 -1.35 11.84 -3.73
CA ASN A 70 0.08 12.10 -3.82
C ASN A 70 0.87 10.80 -4.02
N ILE A 71 0.56 9.76 -3.23
CA ILE A 71 1.19 8.44 -3.36
C ILE A 71 0.99 7.90 -4.78
N ALA A 72 -0.23 7.97 -5.34
CA ALA A 72 -0.50 7.50 -6.69
C ALA A 72 0.31 8.27 -7.76
N LYS A 73 0.45 9.60 -7.61
CA LYS A 73 1.27 10.42 -8.53
C LYS A 73 2.75 10.01 -8.49
N GLU A 74 3.30 9.77 -7.30
CA GLU A 74 4.69 9.31 -7.13
C GLU A 74 4.91 7.93 -7.75
N GLU A 75 3.99 6.98 -7.52
CA GLU A 75 4.02 5.65 -8.12
C GLU A 75 3.98 5.71 -9.65
N MET A 76 3.07 6.52 -10.20
CA MET A 76 2.95 6.70 -11.65
C MET A 76 4.19 7.35 -12.27
N LYS A 77 4.87 8.24 -11.54
CA LYS A 77 6.15 8.81 -11.99
C LYS A 77 7.22 7.73 -12.13
N VAL A 78 7.37 6.88 -11.11
CA VAL A 78 8.34 5.76 -11.13
C VAL A 78 8.03 4.76 -12.25
N LEU A 79 6.74 4.44 -12.46
CA LEU A 79 6.32 3.53 -13.52
C LEU A 79 6.61 4.08 -14.93
N LYS A 80 6.36 5.38 -15.16
CA LYS A 80 6.69 6.04 -16.42
C LYS A 80 8.20 6.00 -16.69
N GLU A 81 9.02 6.36 -15.70
CA GLU A 81 10.48 6.32 -15.80
C GLU A 81 11.03 4.90 -16.05
N ARG A 82 10.37 3.86 -15.51
CA ARG A 82 10.72 2.45 -15.79
C ARG A 82 10.34 2.04 -17.21
N SER A 83 9.19 2.47 -17.71
CA SER A 83 8.74 2.19 -19.08
C SER A 83 9.68 2.80 -20.13
N GLU A 84 10.26 3.97 -19.85
CA GLU A 84 11.19 4.66 -20.75
C GLU A 84 12.57 3.98 -20.84
N ARG A 85 12.93 3.15 -19.84
CA ARG A 85 14.20 2.40 -19.81
C ARG A 85 14.17 1.05 -20.50
N ILE A 86 12.99 0.58 -20.92
CA ILE A 86 12.85 -0.66 -21.68
C ILE A 86 12.55 -0.25 -23.14
N PRO A 87 13.56 -0.16 -24.02
CA PRO A 87 13.26 -0.04 -25.43
C PRO A 87 12.51 -1.31 -25.81
N PHE A 88 11.30 -1.16 -26.35
CA PHE A 88 10.56 -2.24 -27.00
C PHE A 88 11.46 -2.82 -28.12
N GLN A 89 12.28 -3.81 -27.79
CA GLN A 89 12.95 -4.64 -28.79
C GLN A 89 11.84 -5.45 -29.47
N HIS A 90 11.36 -4.91 -30.58
CA HIS A 90 10.65 -5.71 -31.57
C HIS A 90 11.58 -6.86 -31.95
N GLN A 91 11.30 -8.05 -31.42
CA GLN A 91 11.73 -9.29 -32.07
C GLN A 91 10.99 -9.35 -33.39
N ARG A 92 11.62 -8.80 -34.44
CA ARG A 92 11.24 -9.13 -35.82
C ARG A 92 11.55 -10.61 -36.01
N LYS A 93 10.50 -11.34 -36.37
CA LYS A 93 10.50 -12.76 -36.74
C LYS A 93 11.47 -13.05 -37.88
#